data_AF-A0A6M0FUG4-F1
#
_entry.id   AF-A0A6M0FUG4-F1
#
_cell.length_a   1.000
_cell.length_b   1.000
_cell.length_c   1.000
_cell.angle_alpha   90.00
_cell.angle_beta   90.00
_cell.angle_gamma   90.00
#
_symmetry.space_group_name_H-M   'P 1'
#
loop_
_entity.id
_entity.type
_entity.pdbx_description
1 polymer ?
#
loop_
_entity_poly.entity_id
_entity_poly.type
_entity_poly.pdbx_seq_one_letter_code
_entity_poly.pdbx_strand_id
1 'polypeptide(L)'
;MIITNIKISQHSQEILLEAAAKKRISVEELASEILNEAIHNKLSGIVTIGEDKKEYSPNLLANKQPYAYHADPEEPAIPLEDWDIESSYEEVL
;
A
#
# COMPACT_ATOMS: atom_id res chain seq x y z
N MET A 1 -6.07 0.02 -19.33
CA MET A 1 -6.24 -1.40 -18.95
C MET A 1 -5.06 -1.78 -18.08
N ILE A 2 -5.30 -2.21 -16.85
CA ILE A 2 -4.25 -2.69 -15.93
C ILE A 2 -4.25 -4.21 -16.02
N ILE A 3 -3.08 -4.81 -16.29
CA ILE A 3 -2.91 -6.26 -16.38
C ILE A 3 -1.97 -6.68 -15.26
N THR A 4 -2.34 -7.70 -14.51
CA THR A 4 -1.52 -8.23 -13.42
C THR A 4 -1.41 -9.74 -13.54
N ASN A 5 -0.22 -10.26 -13.26
CA ASN A 5 -0.01 -11.70 -13.19
C ASN A 5 -0.41 -12.19 -11.81
N ILE A 6 -1.24 -13.23 -11.76
CA ILE A 6 -1.68 -13.86 -10.51
C ILE A 6 -1.20 -15.30 -10.48
N LYS A 7 -0.72 -15.73 -9.32
CA LYS A 7 -0.38 -17.14 -9.10
C LYS A 7 -1.56 -17.82 -8.45
N ILE A 8 -2.08 -18.85 -9.09
CA ILE A 8 -3.17 -19.69 -8.59
C ILE A 8 -2.72 -21.16 -8.52
N SER A 9 -3.51 -21.99 -7.85
CA SER A 9 -3.26 -23.43 -7.84
C SER A 9 -3.50 -24.03 -9.23
N GLN A 10 -2.81 -25.14 -9.54
CA GLN A 10 -2.99 -25.85 -10.81
C GLN A 10 -4.44 -26.29 -11.00
N HIS A 11 -5.07 -26.83 -9.96
CA HIS A 11 -6.47 -27.25 -10.00
C HIS A 11 -7.42 -26.07 -10.33
N SER A 12 -7.19 -24.90 -9.74
CA SER A 12 -7.96 -23.69 -10.05
C SER A 12 -7.74 -23.22 -11.49
N GLN A 13 -6.53 -23.37 -12.03
CA GLN A 13 -6.22 -23.00 -13.40
C GLN A 13 -6.95 -23.90 -14.41
N GLU A 14 -7.00 -25.21 -14.16
CA GLU A 14 -7.73 -26.17 -14.99
C GLU A 14 -9.22 -25.84 -15.03
N ILE A 15 -9.83 -25.54 -13.87
CA ILE A 15 -11.23 -25.12 -13.78
C ILE A 15 -11.48 -23.82 -14.55
N LEU A 16 -10.59 -22.82 -14.40
CA LEU A 16 -10.69 -21.54 -15.12
C LEU A 16 -10.63 -21.73 -16.64
N LEU A 17 -9.74 -22.60 -17.12
CA LEU A 17 -9.59 -22.89 -18.54
C LEU A 17 -10.85 -23.58 -19.09
N GLU A 18 -11.37 -24.58 -18.38
CA GLU A 18 -12.59 -25.29 -18.78
C GLU A 18 -13.79 -24.34 -18.82
N ALA A 19 -13.95 -23.50 -17.80
CA ALA A 19 -15.04 -22.54 -17.71
C ALA A 19 -14.97 -21.49 -18.83
N ALA A 20 -13.77 -20.99 -19.14
CA ALA A 20 -13.55 -20.02 -20.23
C ALA A 20 -13.89 -20.65 -21.59
N ALA A 21 -13.46 -21.89 -21.82
CA ALA A 21 -13.79 -22.64 -23.04
C ALA A 21 -15.30 -22.86 -23.19
N LYS A 22 -15.99 -23.21 -22.09
CA LYS A 22 -17.45 -23.38 -22.07
C LYS A 22 -18.19 -22.09 -22.39
N LYS A 23 -17.71 -20.95 -21.88
CA LYS A 23 -18.27 -19.62 -22.15
C LYS A 23 -17.81 -19.02 -23.49
N ARG A 24 -16.83 -19.62 -24.16
CA ARG A 24 -16.19 -19.12 -25.40
C ARG A 24 -15.63 -17.70 -25.28
N ILE A 25 -15.05 -17.39 -24.12
CA ILE A 25 -14.37 -16.11 -23.83
C ILE A 25 -12.91 -16.36 -23.45
N SER A 26 -12.10 -15.30 -23.34
CA SER A 26 -10.72 -15.44 -22.89
C SER A 26 -10.65 -15.72 -21.38
N VAL A 27 -9.54 -16.31 -20.93
CA VAL A 27 -9.31 -16.60 -19.50
C VAL A 27 -9.21 -15.30 -18.70
N GLU A 28 -8.62 -14.25 -19.28
CA GLU A 28 -8.50 -12.93 -18.68
C GLU A 28 -9.85 -12.24 -18.53
N GLU A 29 -10.73 -12.38 -19.52
CA GLU A 29 -12.08 -11.84 -19.48
C GLU A 29 -12.91 -12.53 -18.41
N LEU A 30 -12.85 -13.87 -18.35
CA LEU A 30 -13.52 -14.64 -17.29
C LEU A 30 -12.97 -14.30 -15.89
N ALA A 31 -11.66 -14.16 -15.75
CA ALA A 31 -11.05 -13.78 -14.48
C ALA A 31 -11.49 -12.38 -14.02
N SER A 32 -11.64 -11.46 -14.97
CA SER A 32 -12.15 -10.11 -14.70
C SER A 32 -13.63 -10.12 -14.31
N GLU A 33 -14.45 -10.94 -14.96
CA GLU A 33 -15.87 -11.13 -14.63
C GLU A 33 -16.04 -11.65 -13.19
N ILE A 34 -15.30 -12.71 -12.83
CA ILE A 34 -15.32 -13.31 -11.49
C ILE A 34 -14.84 -12.30 -10.44
N LEU A 35 -13.75 -11.57 -10.72
CA LEU A 35 -13.24 -10.56 -9.79
C LEU A 35 -14.26 -9.45 -9.55
N ASN A 36 -14.88 -8.93 -10.61
CA ASN A 36 -15.91 -7.89 -10.49
C ASN A 36 -17.12 -8.39 -9.70
N GLU A 37 -17.60 -9.61 -9.97
CA GLU A 37 -18.70 -10.22 -9.22
C GLU A 37 -18.34 -10.40 -7.73
N ALA A 38 -17.14 -10.90 -7.44
CA ALA A 38 -16.67 -11.08 -6.07
C ALA A 38 -16.52 -9.74 -5.32
N ILE A 39 -16.06 -8.69 -6.02
CA ILE A 39 -16.01 -7.33 -5.48
C ILE A 39 -17.41 -6.85 -5.14
N HIS A 40 -18.38 -6.98 -6.04
CA HIS A 40 -19.77 -6.57 -5.76
C HIS A 40 -20.37 -7.37 -4.60
N ASN A 41 -20.16 -8.69 -4.55
CA ASN A 41 -20.68 -9.55 -3.48
C ASN A 41 -20.06 -9.23 -2.13
N LYS A 42 -18.74 -8.96 -2.07
CA LYS A 42 -18.05 -8.59 -0.82
C LYS A 42 -18.34 -7.14 -0.42
N LEU A 43 -18.29 -6.19 -1.35
CA LEU A 43 -18.56 -4.78 -1.07
C LEU A 43 -20.03 -4.52 -0.77
N SER A 44 -20.98 -5.27 -1.32
CA SER A 44 -22.39 -5.16 -0.93
C SER A 44 -22.62 -5.49 0.55
N GLY A 45 -21.73 -6.27 1.18
CA GLY A 45 -21.71 -6.49 2.63
C GLY A 45 -20.85 -5.48 3.41
N ILE A 46 -20.06 -4.65 2.74
CA ILE A 46 -19.17 -3.63 3.33
C ILE A 46 -19.78 -2.22 3.20
N VAL A 47 -20.83 -2.01 2.38
CA VAL A 47 -21.62 -0.77 2.29
C VAL A 47 -22.57 -0.58 3.50
N THR A 48 -22.17 -1.07 4.67
CA THR A 48 -22.61 -0.54 5.97
C THR A 48 -21.42 0.00 6.78
N ILE A 49 -20.28 0.24 6.15
CA ILE A 49 -19.33 1.22 6.69
C ILE A 49 -19.97 2.56 6.37
N GLY A 50 -20.82 3.03 7.29
CA GLY A 50 -21.20 4.42 7.35
C GLY A 50 -19.94 5.27 7.23
N GLU A 51 -20.07 6.45 6.63
CA GLU A 51 -19.05 7.49 6.69
C GLU A 51 -18.72 7.77 8.16
N ASP A 52 -17.82 6.99 8.74
CA ASP A 52 -17.05 7.41 9.88
C ASP A 52 -16.16 8.49 9.30
N LYS A 53 -16.71 9.72 9.31
CA LYS A 53 -15.93 10.94 9.33
C LYS A 53 -15.02 10.79 10.53
N LYS A 54 -13.87 10.13 10.32
CA LYS A 54 -12.77 10.17 11.27
C LYS A 54 -12.42 11.63 11.36
N GLU A 55 -12.93 12.29 12.39
CA GLU A 55 -12.42 13.58 12.84
C GLU A 55 -10.96 13.33 13.20
N TYR A 56 -10.09 13.51 12.21
CA TYR A 56 -8.67 13.61 12.46
C TYR A 56 -8.49 14.80 13.40
N SER A 57 -7.79 14.57 14.51
CA SER A 57 -7.44 15.65 15.40
C SER A 57 -6.76 16.77 14.60
N PRO A 58 -7.04 18.05 14.90
CA PRO A 58 -6.45 19.16 14.17
C PRO A 58 -4.91 19.00 14.15
N ASN A 59 -4.32 19.08 12.96
CA ASN A 59 -2.86 19.01 12.83
C ASN A 59 -2.25 20.18 13.61
N LEU A 60 -1.60 19.87 14.75
CA LEU A 60 -0.99 20.86 15.64
C LEU A 60 0.15 21.66 14.98
N LEU A 61 0.64 21.19 13.82
CA LEU A 61 1.67 21.85 13.03
C LEU A 61 1.10 22.69 11.88
N ALA A 62 -0.21 22.68 11.64
CA ALA A 62 -0.83 23.38 10.52
C ALA A 62 -0.59 24.90 10.52
N ASN A 63 -0.38 25.49 11.71
CA ASN A 63 -0.14 26.92 11.89
C ASN A 63 1.32 27.25 12.27
N LYS A 64 2.23 26.27 12.25
CA LYS A 64 3.64 26.52 12.55
C LYS A 64 4.40 26.75 11.24
N GLN A 65 5.22 27.79 11.21
CA GLN A 65 6.17 27.94 10.12
C GLN A 65 7.27 26.87 10.26
N PRO A 66 7.76 26.30 9.14
CA PRO A 66 8.91 25.41 9.17
C PRO A 66 10.07 26.08 9.90
N TYR A 67 10.79 25.32 10.72
CA TYR A 67 12.01 25.82 11.32
C TYR A 67 13.00 26.15 10.21
N ALA A 68 13.28 27.43 10.02
CA ALA A 68 14.32 27.89 9.12
C ALA A 68 15.65 27.75 9.87
N TYR A 69 16.44 26.74 9.50
CA TYR A 69 17.83 26.68 9.95
C TYR A 69 18.59 27.76 9.18
N HIS A 70 18.83 28.88 9.87
CA HIS A 70 19.74 29.92 9.39
C HIS A 70 21.16 29.41 9.63
N ALA A 71 21.58 28.43 8.82
CA ALA A 71 22.98 28.04 8.77
C ALA A 71 23.78 29.31 8.43
N ASP A 72 24.56 29.80 9.38
CA ASP A 72 25.56 30.80 9.07
C ASP A 72 26.54 30.13 8.11
N PRO A 73 26.80 30.66 6.91
CA PRO A 73 27.79 30.08 6.01
C PRO A 73 29.20 30.05 6.62
N GLU A 74 29.45 30.77 7.72
CA GLU A 74 30.67 30.68 8.52
C GLU A 74 30.62 29.60 9.63
N GLU A 75 29.46 29.00 9.90
CA GLU A 75 29.36 27.89 10.85
C GLU A 75 30.04 26.66 10.23
N PRO A 76 31.08 26.10 10.88
CA PRO A 76 31.76 24.93 10.35
C PRO A 76 30.75 23.80 10.23
N ALA A 77 30.74 23.13 9.07
CA ALA A 77 29.98 21.91 8.90
C ALA A 77 30.29 20.97 10.07
N ILE A 78 29.24 20.36 10.63
CA ILE A 78 29.36 19.38 11.73
C ILE A 78 30.51 18.42 11.37
N PRO A 79 31.58 18.36 12.19
CA PRO A 79 32.74 17.52 11.92
C PRO A 79 32.31 16.09 11.64
N LEU A 80 33.03 15.40 10.75
CA LEU A 80 32.65 14.04 10.35
C LEU A 80 32.59 13.09 11.56
N GLU A 81 33.39 13.39 12.60
CA GLU A 81 33.45 12.67 13.86
C GLU A 81 32.16 12.82 14.70
N ASP A 82 31.40 13.91 14.54
CA ASP A 82 30.12 14.13 15.24
C ASP A 82 28.93 13.47 14.52
N TRP A 83 29.14 12.95 13.30
CA TRP A 83 28.15 12.12 12.58
C TRP A 83 28.14 10.67 13.02
N ASP A 84 29.21 10.21 13.69
CA ASP A 84 29.27 8.87 14.24
C ASP A 84 28.35 8.80 15.47
N ILE A 85 27.08 8.47 15.21
CA ILE A 85 26.19 7.94 16.24
C ILE A 85 26.92 6.72 16.80
N GLU A 86 27.38 6.81 18.05
CA GLU A 86 27.91 5.66 18.80
C GLU A 86 26.93 4.50 18.62
N SER A 87 27.31 3.57 17.75
CA SER A 87 26.61 2.33 17.50
C SER A 87 26.85 1.43 18.71
N SER A 88 26.30 1.79 19.85
CA SER A 88 26.21 0.94 21.03
C SER A 88 25.16 -0.14 20.75
N TYR A 89 25.52 -1.14 19.95
CA TYR A 89 24.89 -2.44 20.05
C TYR A 89 25.35 -3.03 21.39
N GLU A 90 24.58 -2.80 22.46
CA GLU A 90 24.65 -3.67 23.62
C GLU A 90 24.29 -5.08 23.15
N GLU A 91 25.31 -5.93 23.05
CA GLU A 91 25.17 -7.37 22.91
C GLU A 91 24.56 -7.89 24.22
N VAL A 92 23.23 -8.01 24.25
CA VAL A 92 22.52 -8.66 25.35
C VAL A 92 22.79 -10.17 25.23
N LEU A 93 23.77 -10.66 26.01
CA LEU A 93 24.00 -12.08 26.28
C LEU A 93 23.19 -12.52 27.51
#